data_AF-A0A660W332-F1
#
_entry.id   AF-A0A660W332-F1
#
_cell.length_a   1.000
_cell.length_b   1.000
_cell.length_c   1.000
_cell.angle_alpha   90.00
_cell.angle_beta   90.00
_cell.angle_gamma   90.00
#
_symmetry.space_group_name_H-M   'P 1'
#
loop_
_entity.id
_entity.type
_entity.pdbx_description
1 polymer ?
#
loop_
_entity_poly.entity_id
_entity_poly.type
_entity_poly.pdbx_seq_one_letter_code
_entity_poly.pdbx_strand_id
1 'polypeptide(L)'
;MKHFNVTFKPDGRQVSIHEGATLLEATGQIGITLNTVCGGKGTCGKCVVNIEPSGRQVLACQYHIHSDLTVTIPSSSRLFEQKILADGIETKTTFQPDIYKKYRQNDSADKILGLAVDIGTTTVVAKLISMTDGQCLATEAMLNPQTRFGDDVISRISYGETDEKLAELQKVIINCINGLIIKLCNQTGTNPNQIYEVTV
;
A
#
# COMPACT_ATOMS: atom_id res chain seq x y z
N MET A 1 -2.19 -31.53 -15.01
CA MET A 1 -1.04 -30.63 -15.28
C MET A 1 0.01 -30.88 -14.21
N LYS A 2 1.30 -30.77 -14.53
CA LYS A 2 2.35 -30.85 -13.51
C LYS A 2 2.33 -29.55 -12.69
N HIS A 3 2.53 -29.69 -11.39
CA HIS A 3 2.67 -28.57 -10.47
C HIS A 3 4.06 -28.62 -9.84
N PHE A 4 4.61 -27.44 -9.57
CA PHE A 4 5.89 -27.27 -8.92
C PHE A 4 5.72 -26.46 -7.65
N ASN A 5 6.54 -26.79 -6.65
CA ASN A 5 6.60 -26.07 -5.39
C ASN A 5 7.70 -25.00 -5.45
N VAL A 6 7.29 -23.76 -5.23
CA VAL A 6 8.20 -22.62 -5.19
C VAL A 6 8.23 -22.03 -3.79
N THR A 7 9.44 -21.89 -3.24
CA THR A 7 9.66 -21.27 -1.92
C THR A 7 10.23 -19.87 -2.09
N PHE A 8 9.66 -18.88 -1.39
CA PHE A 8 10.06 -17.48 -1.44
C PHE A 8 10.69 -17.03 -0.12
N LYS A 9 11.91 -16.50 -0.21
CA LYS A 9 12.68 -15.92 0.91
C LYS A 9 12.76 -14.39 0.80
N PRO A 10 12.94 -13.66 1.91
CA PRO A 10 12.98 -14.14 3.31
C PRO A 10 11.65 -14.56 3.96
N ASP A 11 10.49 -14.35 3.34
CA ASP A 11 9.17 -14.54 4.00
C ASP A 11 8.85 -15.99 4.41
N GLY A 12 9.57 -16.96 3.85
CA GLY A 12 9.33 -18.39 4.10
C GLY A 12 8.02 -18.91 3.51
N ARG A 13 7.41 -18.17 2.59
CA ARG A 13 6.14 -18.55 1.95
C ARG A 13 6.37 -19.54 0.83
N GLN A 14 5.42 -20.44 0.60
CA GLN A 14 5.46 -21.44 -0.46
C GLN A 14 4.18 -21.44 -1.27
N VAL A 15 4.29 -21.81 -2.55
CA VAL A 15 3.15 -21.98 -3.45
C VAL A 15 3.34 -23.19 -4.33
N SER A 16 2.24 -23.90 -4.60
CA SER A 16 2.19 -24.94 -5.62
C SER A 16 1.50 -24.39 -6.86
N ILE A 17 2.22 -24.28 -7.97
CA ILE A 17 1.71 -23.65 -9.20
C ILE A 17 1.98 -24.53 -10.42
N HIS A 18 1.14 -24.39 -11.44
CA HIS A 18 1.25 -25.18 -12.67
C HIS A 18 2.53 -24.86 -13.46
N GLU A 19 3.04 -25.87 -14.17
CA GLU A 19 4.16 -25.73 -15.11
C GLU A 19 3.90 -24.61 -16.13
N GLY A 20 4.90 -23.75 -16.35
CA GLY A 20 4.82 -22.63 -17.27
C GLY A 20 4.29 -21.33 -16.65
N ALA A 21 3.80 -21.33 -15.42
CA ALA A 21 3.48 -20.08 -14.72
C ALA A 21 4.75 -19.25 -14.47
N THR A 22 4.59 -17.93 -14.39
CA THR A 22 5.68 -17.01 -14.10
C THR A 22 5.94 -16.88 -12.60
N LEU A 23 7.16 -16.48 -12.23
CA LEU A 23 7.47 -16.13 -10.84
C LEU A 23 6.63 -14.95 -10.34
N LEU A 24 6.26 -14.01 -11.22
CA LEU A 24 5.35 -12.92 -10.87
C LEU A 24 3.99 -13.45 -10.43
N GLU A 25 3.37 -14.35 -11.21
CA GLU A 25 2.09 -14.97 -10.86
C GLU A 25 2.20 -15.76 -9.55
N ALA A 26 3.27 -16.53 -9.38
CA ALA A 26 3.53 -17.28 -8.16
C ALA A 26 3.63 -16.38 -6.92
N THR A 27 4.35 -15.25 -7.01
CA THR A 27 4.40 -14.26 -5.92
C THR A 27 3.04 -13.62 -5.63
N GLY A 28 2.25 -13.35 -6.68
CA GLY A 28 0.90 -12.81 -6.56
C GLY A 28 -0.05 -13.73 -5.78
N GLN A 29 0.01 -15.05 -6.03
CA GLN A 29 -0.84 -16.03 -5.34
C GLN A 29 -0.61 -16.11 -3.83
N ILE A 30 0.59 -15.75 -3.37
CA ILE A 30 0.95 -15.73 -1.94
C ILE A 30 0.98 -14.33 -1.35
N GLY A 31 0.47 -13.32 -2.07
CA GLY A 31 0.38 -11.94 -1.59
C GLY A 31 1.71 -11.21 -1.47
N ILE A 32 2.76 -11.63 -2.19
CA ILE A 32 3.99 -10.86 -2.32
C ILE A 32 3.89 -10.00 -3.59
N THR A 33 3.90 -8.68 -3.44
CA THR A 33 3.84 -7.77 -4.58
C THR A 33 5.22 -7.31 -5.00
N LEU A 34 5.60 -7.65 -6.23
CA LEU A 34 6.83 -7.20 -6.86
C LEU A 34 6.63 -5.86 -7.58
N ASN A 35 7.71 -5.13 -7.77
CA ASN A 35 7.70 -3.89 -8.52
C ASN A 35 7.59 -4.17 -10.03
N THR A 36 6.37 -4.12 -10.55
CA THR A 36 6.03 -4.43 -11.95
C THR A 36 5.33 -3.28 -12.66
N VAL A 37 5.88 -2.07 -12.54
CA VAL A 37 5.36 -0.86 -13.23
C VAL A 37 5.15 -1.04 -14.73
N CYS A 38 5.92 -1.91 -15.40
CA CYS A 38 5.74 -2.21 -16.82
C CYS A 38 4.59 -3.18 -17.15
N GLY A 39 3.80 -3.61 -16.16
CA GLY A 39 2.73 -4.60 -16.36
C GLY A 39 3.24 -5.99 -16.77
N GLY A 40 4.47 -6.33 -16.39
CA GLY A 40 5.07 -7.63 -16.71
C GLY A 40 5.80 -7.72 -18.04
N LYS A 41 5.86 -6.65 -18.84
CA LYS A 41 6.53 -6.62 -20.16
C LYS A 41 8.06 -6.78 -20.12
N GLY A 42 8.68 -6.71 -18.94
CA GLY A 42 10.13 -6.86 -18.77
C GLY A 42 10.95 -5.61 -19.09
N THR A 43 10.33 -4.48 -19.46
CA THR A 43 11.04 -3.26 -19.87
C THR A 43 11.58 -2.42 -18.72
N CYS A 44 11.02 -2.54 -17.51
CA CYS A 44 11.42 -1.71 -16.36
C CYS A 44 12.59 -2.27 -15.53
N GLY A 45 12.84 -3.59 -15.60
CA GLY A 45 13.88 -4.24 -14.80
C GLY A 45 13.69 -4.24 -13.27
N LYS A 46 12.50 -3.89 -12.75
CA LYS A 46 12.29 -3.68 -11.30
C LYS A 46 11.88 -4.93 -10.51
N CYS A 47 11.43 -5.99 -11.17
CA CYS A 47 10.98 -7.25 -10.54
C CYS A 47 12.08 -8.33 -10.49
N VAL A 48 13.33 -7.93 -10.27
CA VAL A 48 14.47 -8.86 -10.21
C VAL A 48 14.37 -9.78 -9.00
N VAL A 49 14.65 -11.06 -9.20
CA VAL A 49 14.71 -12.07 -8.14
C VAL A 49 15.91 -12.98 -8.35
N ASN A 50 16.39 -13.60 -7.26
CA ASN A 50 17.55 -14.48 -7.30
C ASN A 50 17.11 -15.94 -7.16
N ILE A 51 17.59 -16.82 -8.04
CA ILE A 51 17.33 -18.25 -8.00
C ILE A 51 18.40 -18.96 -7.16
N GLU A 52 17.99 -19.64 -6.10
CA GLU A 52 18.88 -20.42 -5.23
C GLU A 52 19.08 -21.85 -5.76
N PRO A 53 20.25 -22.49 -5.51
CA PRO A 53 21.44 -21.94 -4.84
C PRO A 53 22.37 -21.17 -5.79
N SER A 54 22.00 -21.05 -7.07
CA SER A 54 22.87 -20.48 -8.10
C SER A 54 23.17 -18.98 -7.94
N GLY A 55 22.33 -18.25 -7.21
CA GLY A 55 22.35 -16.79 -7.14
C GLY A 55 21.97 -16.09 -8.45
N ARG A 56 21.51 -16.84 -9.47
CA ARG A 56 21.19 -16.29 -10.80
C ARG A 56 20.05 -15.28 -10.70
N GLN A 57 20.30 -14.06 -11.18
CA GLN A 57 19.28 -13.02 -11.31
C GLN A 57 18.41 -13.22 -12.54
N VAL A 58 17.10 -13.11 -12.34
CA VAL A 58 16.09 -13.17 -13.40
C VAL A 58 14.97 -12.16 -13.14
N LEU A 59 14.23 -11.78 -14.18
CA LEU A 59 13.01 -10.98 -14.02
C LEU A 59 11.85 -11.90 -13.70
N ALA A 60 11.19 -11.67 -12.56
CA ALA A 60 10.08 -12.50 -12.14
C ALA A 60 8.92 -12.54 -13.14
N CYS A 61 8.70 -11.45 -13.89
CA CYS A 61 7.65 -11.37 -14.90
C CYS A 61 7.94 -12.09 -16.21
N GLN A 62 9.19 -12.54 -16.43
CA GLN A 62 9.60 -13.22 -17.66
C GLN A 62 10.08 -14.65 -17.42
N TYR A 63 10.39 -15.00 -16.17
CA TYR A 63 10.87 -16.32 -15.81
C TYR A 63 9.70 -17.29 -15.60
N HIS A 64 9.70 -18.39 -16.36
CA HIS A 64 8.70 -19.46 -16.31
C HIS A 64 9.19 -20.62 -15.46
N ILE A 65 8.29 -21.21 -14.68
CA ILE A 65 8.59 -22.26 -13.69
C ILE A 65 8.49 -23.64 -14.36
N HIS A 66 9.59 -24.40 -14.32
CA HIS A 66 9.70 -25.74 -14.92
C HIS A 66 10.21 -26.82 -13.95
N SER A 67 10.48 -26.45 -12.70
CA SER A 67 10.93 -27.37 -11.64
C SER A 67 10.60 -26.75 -10.28
N ASP A 68 10.72 -27.54 -9.22
CA ASP A 68 10.73 -27.00 -7.85
C ASP A 68 11.96 -26.09 -7.69
N LEU A 69 11.79 -24.93 -7.04
CA LEU A 69 12.89 -24.00 -6.80
C LEU A 69 12.67 -23.11 -5.57
N THR A 70 13.77 -22.53 -5.11
CA THR A 70 13.76 -21.49 -4.08
C THR A 70 14.18 -20.16 -4.69
N VAL A 71 13.45 -19.11 -4.37
CA VAL A 71 13.64 -17.77 -4.90
C VAL A 71 13.84 -16.80 -3.74
N THR A 72 14.94 -16.08 -3.77
CA THR A 72 15.20 -14.96 -2.86
C THR A 72 14.73 -13.68 -3.52
N ILE A 73 13.80 -12.96 -2.88
CA ILE A 73 13.26 -11.69 -3.37
C ILE A 73 13.97 -10.53 -2.67
N PRO A 74 14.84 -9.78 -3.36
CA PRO A 74 15.49 -8.58 -2.81
C PRO A 74 14.46 -7.54 -2.38
N SER A 75 14.75 -6.80 -1.31
CA SER A 75 13.89 -5.71 -0.85
C SER A 75 13.66 -4.63 -1.92
N SER A 76 14.66 -4.36 -2.76
CA SER A 76 14.57 -3.42 -3.90
C SER A 76 13.54 -3.82 -4.95
N SER A 77 13.23 -5.12 -5.08
CA SER A 77 12.24 -5.64 -6.02
C SER A 77 10.86 -5.82 -5.40
N ARG A 78 10.76 -5.69 -4.08
CA ARG A 78 9.49 -5.61 -3.37
C ARG A 78 8.91 -4.23 -3.57
N LEU A 79 7.62 -4.19 -3.85
CA LEU A 79 6.90 -2.93 -3.90
C LEU A 79 6.74 -2.29 -2.50
N PHE A 80 7.01 -3.05 -1.42
CA PHE A 80 6.52 -2.73 -0.06
C PHE A 80 7.57 -2.50 1.05
N GLU A 81 8.85 -2.27 0.74
CA GLU A 81 9.83 -1.78 1.74
C GLU A 81 10.36 -0.37 1.44
N GLN A 82 9.56 0.48 0.80
CA GLN A 82 9.88 1.90 0.79
C GLN A 82 9.43 2.51 2.12
N LYS A 83 10.42 2.88 2.95
CA LYS A 83 10.25 3.83 4.06
C LYS A 83 9.67 5.11 3.49
N ILE A 84 8.35 5.21 3.52
CA ILE A 84 7.68 6.49 3.35
C ILE A 84 8.05 7.30 4.59
N LEU A 85 8.47 8.56 4.41
CA LEU A 85 8.69 9.48 5.52
C LEU A 85 7.37 9.59 6.29
N ALA A 86 7.26 8.82 7.38
CA ALA A 86 6.14 8.90 8.32
C ALA A 86 6.36 10.04 9.33
N ASP A 87 7.62 10.39 9.57
CA ASP A 87 8.03 11.41 10.52
C ASP A 87 7.88 12.80 9.90
N GLY A 88 7.22 13.69 10.65
CA GLY A 88 7.09 15.11 10.35
C GLY A 88 7.61 15.94 11.52
N ILE A 89 7.71 17.25 11.36
CA ILE A 89 8.13 18.16 12.44
C ILE A 89 6.95 18.32 13.41
N GLU A 90 7.07 17.79 14.63
CA GLU A 90 6.11 18.06 15.70
C GLU A 90 6.31 19.49 16.23
N THR A 91 5.29 20.33 16.07
CA THR A 91 5.24 21.64 16.71
C THR A 91 4.22 21.61 17.84
N LYS A 92 4.66 21.94 19.07
CA LYS A 92 3.74 22.12 20.20
C LYS A 92 2.95 23.42 19.99
N THR A 93 1.77 23.30 19.40
CA THR A 93 0.82 24.40 19.25
C THR A 93 -0.35 24.19 20.20
N THR A 94 -0.91 25.26 20.76
CA THR A 94 -2.16 25.16 21.52
C THR A 94 -3.29 24.76 20.58
N PHE A 95 -3.70 23.50 20.64
CA PHE A 95 -4.71 22.92 19.76
C PHE A 95 -6.10 23.08 20.39
N GLN A 96 -6.97 23.89 19.77
CA GLN A 96 -8.36 24.10 20.21
C GLN A 96 -9.32 24.05 19.01
N PRO A 97 -9.49 22.89 18.37
CA PRO A 97 -10.40 22.77 17.24
C PRO A 97 -11.85 22.97 17.71
N ASP A 98 -12.64 23.74 16.97
CA ASP A 98 -14.04 24.00 17.31
C ASP A 98 -14.90 22.73 17.30
N ILE A 99 -14.46 21.70 16.57
CA ILE A 99 -15.14 20.41 16.50
C ILE A 99 -15.15 19.69 17.86
N TYR A 100 -14.08 19.81 18.65
CA TYR A 100 -14.01 19.19 19.97
C TYR A 100 -15.11 19.76 20.88
N LYS A 101 -15.35 21.07 20.83
CA LYS A 101 -16.42 21.72 21.62
C LYS A 101 -17.81 21.23 21.22
N LYS A 102 -18.03 20.95 19.93
CA LYS A 102 -19.32 20.50 19.39
C LYS A 102 -19.64 19.05 19.75
N TYR A 103 -18.66 18.14 19.70
CA TYR A 103 -18.91 16.70 19.86
C TYR A 103 -18.62 16.16 21.28
N ARG A 104 -17.94 16.93 22.15
CA ARG A 104 -17.69 16.54 23.55
C ARG A 104 -18.95 16.23 24.37
N GLN A 105 -20.10 16.80 24.00
CA GLN A 105 -21.35 16.59 24.74
C GLN A 105 -22.06 15.26 24.43
N ASN A 106 -21.76 14.64 23.27
CA ASN A 106 -22.50 13.47 22.77
C ASN A 106 -21.78 12.14 23.00
N ASP A 107 -20.52 12.15 23.43
CA ASP A 107 -19.75 10.93 23.59
C ASP A 107 -18.93 10.93 24.89
N SER A 108 -18.75 9.73 25.45
CA SER A 108 -17.88 9.55 26.61
C SER A 108 -16.47 9.97 26.20
N ALA A 109 -15.99 11.05 26.80
CA ALA A 109 -14.99 11.99 26.29
C ALA A 109 -13.55 11.46 26.12
N ASP A 110 -13.34 10.19 25.82
CA ASP A 110 -12.00 9.62 25.84
C ASP A 110 -11.26 9.68 24.50
N LYS A 111 -11.92 9.64 23.32
CA LYS A 111 -11.21 9.72 22.03
C LYS A 111 -12.03 10.36 20.90
N ILE A 112 -11.95 11.68 20.77
CA ILE A 112 -12.35 12.38 19.53
C ILE A 112 -11.11 12.42 18.65
N LEU A 113 -11.17 11.80 17.47
CA LEU A 113 -10.05 11.67 16.55
C LEU A 113 -10.30 12.45 15.26
N GLY A 114 -9.21 12.87 14.64
CA GLY A 114 -9.16 13.44 13.31
C GLY A 114 -8.23 12.63 12.42
N LEU A 115 -8.42 12.74 11.11
CA LEU A 115 -7.56 12.12 10.11
C LEU A 115 -7.02 13.21 9.18
N ALA A 116 -5.70 13.26 9.03
CA ALA A 116 -5.06 14.05 7.97
C ALA A 116 -4.55 13.12 6.88
N VAL A 117 -5.00 13.32 5.64
CA VAL A 117 -4.62 12.51 4.48
C VAL A 117 -3.85 13.39 3.50
N ASP A 118 -2.71 12.93 3.01
CA ASP A 118 -1.97 13.56 1.91
C ASP A 118 -1.98 12.60 0.71
N ILE A 119 -2.60 13.03 -0.38
CA ILE A 119 -2.72 12.24 -1.61
C ILE A 119 -1.68 12.72 -2.63
N GLY A 120 -0.48 12.16 -2.53
CA GLY A 120 0.53 12.29 -3.57
C GLY A 120 0.21 11.45 -4.81
N THR A 121 0.88 11.77 -5.92
CA THR A 121 0.77 11.01 -7.17
C THR A 121 1.27 9.57 -7.01
N THR A 122 2.33 9.37 -6.23
CA THR A 122 2.95 8.07 -5.97
C THR A 122 2.55 7.47 -4.63
N THR A 123 2.30 8.31 -3.63
CA THR A 123 2.15 7.88 -2.23
C THR A 123 0.94 8.55 -1.59
N VAL A 124 0.17 7.79 -0.82
CA VAL A 124 -0.90 8.30 0.04
C VAL A 124 -0.47 8.09 1.48
N VAL A 125 -0.47 9.16 2.26
CA VAL A 125 -0.11 9.16 3.69
C VAL A 125 -1.35 9.51 4.49
N ALA A 126 -1.57 8.85 5.62
CA ALA A 126 -2.62 9.20 6.57
C ALA A 126 -2.07 9.27 7.99
N LYS A 127 -2.44 10.30 8.73
CA LYS A 127 -2.11 10.51 10.13
C LYS A 127 -3.38 10.50 10.97
N LEU A 128 -3.38 9.70 12.02
CA LEU A 128 -4.45 9.70 13.02
C LEU A 128 -4.07 10.67 14.13
N ILE A 129 -4.94 11.63 14.40
CA ILE A 129 -4.68 12.75 15.31
C ILE A 129 -5.68 12.73 16.45
N SER A 130 -5.20 12.90 17.67
CA SER A 130 -6.01 13.13 18.85
C SER A 130 -6.52 14.58 18.83
N MET A 131 -7.85 14.76 18.82
CA MET A 131 -8.43 16.11 18.74
C MET A 131 -8.49 16.84 20.08
N THR A 132 -8.07 16.18 21.18
CA THR A 132 -7.99 16.77 22.52
C THR A 132 -6.73 17.62 22.69
N ASP A 133 -5.61 17.16 22.16
CA ASP A 133 -4.27 17.71 22.38
C ASP A 133 -3.46 17.91 21.08
N GLY A 134 -3.98 17.48 19.94
CA GLY A 134 -3.32 17.58 18.64
C GLY A 134 -2.23 16.53 18.42
N GLN A 135 -2.09 15.54 19.30
CA GLN A 135 -1.03 14.53 19.19
C GLN A 135 -1.28 13.62 17.99
N CYS A 136 -0.23 13.38 17.19
CA CYS A 136 -0.26 12.34 16.16
C CYS A 136 -0.12 10.97 16.83
N LEU A 137 -1.19 10.17 16.79
CA LEU A 137 -1.25 8.85 17.41
C LEU A 137 -0.57 7.77 16.57
N ALA A 138 -0.71 7.87 15.24
CA ALA A 138 -0.07 6.96 14.30
C ALA A 138 0.02 7.60 12.91
N THR A 139 0.98 7.15 12.11
CA THR A 139 1.12 7.52 10.70
C THR A 139 1.26 6.24 9.88
N GLU A 140 0.46 6.13 8.83
CA GLU A 140 0.48 5.02 7.88
C GLU A 140 0.58 5.58 6.48
N ALA A 141 1.18 4.79 5.58
CA ALA A 141 1.28 5.20 4.20
C ALA A 141 1.26 4.01 3.25
N MET A 142 0.84 4.26 2.02
CA MET A 142 0.82 3.28 0.96
C MET A 142 1.04 3.92 -0.40
N LEU A 143 1.41 3.12 -1.40
CA LEU A 143 1.44 3.62 -2.76
C LEU A 143 0.03 4.01 -3.22
N ASN A 144 -0.05 5.10 -3.96
CA ASN A 144 -1.28 5.53 -4.59
C ASN A 144 -1.68 4.46 -5.62
N PRO A 145 -2.77 3.70 -5.40
CA PRO A 145 -3.15 2.61 -6.28
C PRO A 145 -3.62 3.08 -7.66
N GLN A 146 -3.84 4.40 -7.84
CA GLN A 146 -4.16 5.00 -9.14
C GLN A 146 -2.97 4.96 -10.11
N THR A 147 -1.75 4.66 -9.63
CA THR A 147 -0.56 4.40 -10.47
C THR A 147 -0.80 3.35 -11.55
N ARG A 148 -1.73 2.40 -11.33
CA ARG A 148 -2.08 1.38 -12.34
C ARG A 148 -2.78 1.96 -13.59
N PHE A 149 -3.34 3.16 -13.49
CA PHE A 149 -4.08 3.83 -14.57
C PHE A 149 -3.30 4.97 -15.22
N GLY A 150 -2.10 5.26 -14.71
CA GLY A 150 -1.24 6.33 -15.20
C GLY A 150 -0.10 6.61 -14.22
N ASP A 151 1.10 6.70 -14.76
CA ASP A 151 2.33 6.96 -14.00
C ASP A 151 2.40 8.41 -13.50
N ASP A 152 1.65 9.33 -14.13
CA ASP A 152 1.59 10.75 -13.80
C ASP A 152 0.15 11.29 -13.80
N VAL A 153 -0.01 12.58 -13.47
CA VAL A 153 -1.33 13.22 -13.40
C VAL A 153 -1.99 13.31 -14.77
N ILE A 154 -1.24 13.60 -15.83
CA ILE A 154 -1.79 13.82 -17.17
C ILE A 154 -2.36 12.53 -17.74
N SER A 155 -1.62 11.43 -17.62
CA SER A 155 -2.07 10.11 -18.01
C SER A 155 -3.33 9.67 -17.26
N ARG A 156 -3.47 10.03 -15.97
CA ARG A 156 -4.70 9.77 -15.20
C ARG A 156 -5.87 10.67 -15.59
N ILE A 157 -5.63 11.94 -15.92
CA ILE A 157 -6.67 12.83 -16.45
C ILE A 157 -7.23 12.25 -17.74
N SER A 158 -6.36 11.81 -18.65
CA SER A 158 -6.81 11.20 -19.91
C SER A 158 -7.52 9.85 -19.68
N TYR A 159 -7.07 9.05 -18.71
CA TYR A 159 -7.81 7.84 -18.32
C TYR A 159 -9.23 8.20 -17.84
N GLY A 160 -9.38 9.21 -16.99
CA GLY A 160 -10.64 9.62 -16.37
C GLY A 160 -11.58 10.46 -17.23
N GLU A 161 -11.42 10.48 -18.56
CA GLU A 161 -12.24 11.30 -19.47
C GLU A 161 -13.73 10.91 -19.50
N THR A 162 -14.08 9.71 -19.04
CA THR A 162 -15.45 9.23 -18.94
C THR A 162 -15.89 9.10 -17.48
N ASP A 163 -17.18 9.32 -17.20
CA ASP A 163 -17.74 9.20 -15.85
C ASP A 163 -17.47 7.83 -15.21
N GLU A 164 -17.50 6.76 -16.01
CA GLU A 164 -17.21 5.40 -15.56
C GLU A 164 -15.77 5.25 -15.06
N LYS A 165 -14.79 5.75 -15.83
CA LYS A 165 -13.37 5.66 -15.47
C LYS A 165 -13.00 6.64 -14.36
N LEU A 166 -13.65 7.80 -14.31
CA LEU A 166 -13.53 8.73 -13.19
C LEU A 166 -14.03 8.10 -11.89
N ALA A 167 -15.19 7.44 -11.92
CA ALA A 167 -15.72 6.71 -10.78
C ALA A 167 -14.78 5.56 -10.36
N GLU A 168 -14.13 4.89 -11.32
CA GLU A 168 -13.12 3.87 -11.02
C GLU A 168 -11.90 4.46 -10.28
N LEU A 169 -11.33 5.56 -10.80
CA LEU A 169 -10.22 6.26 -10.15
C LEU A 169 -10.57 6.71 -8.72
N GLN A 170 -11.78 7.22 -8.53
CA GLN A 170 -12.30 7.64 -7.23
C GLN A 170 -12.47 6.44 -6.28
N LYS A 171 -13.09 5.35 -6.74
CA LYS A 171 -13.29 4.14 -5.94
C LYS A 171 -11.96 3.56 -5.46
N VAL A 172 -10.95 3.56 -6.32
CA VAL A 172 -9.62 3.03 -6.03
C VAL A 172 -8.90 3.85 -4.95
N ILE A 173 -8.99 5.19 -4.98
CA ILE A 173 -8.39 6.03 -3.93
C ILE A 173 -9.17 5.95 -2.61
N ILE A 174 -10.51 5.90 -2.64
CA ILE A 174 -11.33 5.74 -1.43
C ILE A 174 -11.00 4.42 -0.72
N ASN A 175 -10.88 3.31 -1.45
CA ASN A 175 -10.51 2.02 -0.87
C ASN A 175 -9.11 2.05 -0.24
N CYS A 176 -8.18 2.80 -0.81
CA CYS A 176 -6.85 3.01 -0.25
C CYS A 176 -6.90 3.77 1.08
N ILE A 177 -7.64 4.88 1.13
CA ILE A 177 -7.82 5.67 2.36
C ILE A 177 -8.51 4.82 3.45
N ASN A 178 -9.56 4.09 3.11
CA ASN A 178 -10.24 3.19 4.05
C ASN A 178 -9.30 2.09 4.57
N GLY A 179 -8.42 1.56 3.73
CA GLY A 179 -7.39 0.61 4.14
C GLY A 179 -6.38 1.21 5.12
N LEU A 180 -5.95 2.46 4.91
CA LEU A 180 -5.09 3.19 5.84
C LEU A 180 -5.78 3.45 7.18
N ILE A 181 -7.05 3.86 7.16
CA ILE A 181 -7.85 4.08 8.38
C ILE A 181 -7.89 2.80 9.23
N ILE A 182 -8.19 1.66 8.62
CA ILE A 182 -8.23 0.37 9.34
C ILE A 182 -6.89 0.05 9.99
N LYS A 183 -5.77 0.26 9.28
CA LYS A 183 -4.43 0.02 9.83
C LYS A 183 -4.11 0.94 11.01
N LEU A 184 -4.38 2.23 10.87
CA LEU A 184 -4.19 3.23 11.93
C LEU A 184 -5.02 2.90 13.18
N CYS A 185 -6.28 2.52 12.99
CA CYS A 185 -7.17 2.13 14.07
C CYS A 185 -6.69 0.86 14.79
N ASN A 186 -6.26 -0.15 14.03
CA ASN A 186 -5.71 -1.38 14.60
C ASN A 186 -4.43 -1.14 15.42
N GLN A 187 -3.54 -0.27 14.94
CA GLN A 187 -2.28 0.07 15.64
C GLN A 187 -2.50 0.80 16.96
N THR A 188 -3.53 1.65 17.01
CA THR A 188 -3.80 2.53 18.15
C THR A 188 -4.89 1.99 19.09
N GLY A 189 -5.50 0.85 18.75
CA GLY A 189 -6.65 0.29 19.48
C GLY A 189 -7.85 1.23 19.47
N THR A 190 -8.10 1.92 18.35
CA THR A 190 -9.21 2.86 18.17
C THR A 190 -10.24 2.32 17.17
N ASN A 191 -11.40 2.96 17.09
CA ASN A 191 -12.48 2.60 16.18
C ASN A 191 -12.67 3.69 15.12
N PRO A 192 -12.89 3.36 13.83
CA PRO A 192 -13.19 4.34 12.79
C PRO A 192 -14.36 5.30 13.13
N ASN A 193 -15.33 4.86 13.92
CA ASN A 193 -16.46 5.71 14.38
C ASN A 193 -16.03 6.86 15.31
N GLN A 194 -14.79 6.82 15.80
CA GLN A 194 -14.20 7.87 16.63
C GLN A 194 -13.51 8.96 15.80
N ILE A 195 -13.44 8.81 14.48
CA ILE A 195 -12.89 9.81 13.55
C ILE A 195 -14.03 10.74 13.12
N TYR A 196 -14.03 11.97 13.63
CA TYR A 196 -15.10 12.95 13.38
C TYR A 196 -14.77 13.94 12.27
N GLU A 197 -13.48 14.10 11.97
CA GLU A 197 -13.00 15.07 10.99
C GLU A 197 -11.91 14.48 10.12
N VAL A 198 -11.94 14.83 8.84
CA VAL A 198 -10.93 14.45 7.86
C VAL A 198 -10.50 15.70 7.10
N THR A 199 -9.20 15.91 6.97
CA THR A 199 -8.59 16.85 6.02
C THR A 199 -7.84 16.05 4.97
N VAL A 200 -7.97 16.45 3.70
CA VAL A 200 -7.33 15.84 2.53
C VAL A 200 -6.60 16.92 1.75
#